data_AF-A0A9D4YHM8-F1
#
_entry.id   AF-A0A9D4YHM8-F1
#
_cell.length_a   1.000
_cell.length_b   1.000
_cell.length_c   1.000
_cell.angle_alpha   90.00
_cell.angle_beta   90.00
_cell.angle_gamma   90.00
#
_symmetry.space_group_name_H-M   'P 1'
#
loop_
_entity.id
_entity.type
_entity.pdbx_description
1 polymer ?
#
loop_
_entity_poly.entity_id
_entity_poly.type
_entity_poly.pdbx_seq_one_letter_code
_entity_poly.pdbx_strand_id
1 'polypeptide(L)'
;MLFSAPFFSVLPTDECVLEYREEVGPDAARKFLGHTQWLVNYWLLQNAFSIGIGDTIADASTMETINQTISQAKDKVKQLIREAQEKKLEAEPGRTMMDSFENRVNQTLNKARDDAGNSAQKSLSESNNLKAMVTAGSKGSFINISQMTACVGQHTI
;
A
#
# COMPACT_ATOMS: atom_id res chain seq x y z
N MET A 1 -2.06 27.16 -9.94
CA MET A 1 -3.02 26.95 -8.83
C MET A 1 -3.01 25.48 -8.48
N LEU A 2 -2.77 25.17 -7.20
CA LEU A 2 -2.48 23.85 -6.66
C LEU A 2 -3.70 22.91 -6.75
N PHE A 3 -3.79 22.09 -7.79
CA PHE A 3 -4.62 20.89 -7.80
C PHE A 3 -3.88 19.77 -7.07
N SER A 4 -3.89 19.80 -5.74
CA SER A 4 -3.43 18.70 -4.89
C SER A 4 -4.27 18.65 -3.62
N ALA A 5 -5.59 18.57 -3.77
CA ALA A 5 -6.47 18.21 -2.67
C ALA A 5 -6.54 16.67 -2.59
N PRO A 6 -6.23 16.05 -1.44
CA PRO A 6 -6.18 14.60 -1.26
C PRO A 6 -7.56 13.95 -1.13
N PHE A 7 -8.58 14.44 -1.83
CA PHE A 7 -9.98 14.01 -1.64
C PHE A 7 -10.80 13.89 -2.92
N PHE A 8 -10.17 13.73 -4.08
CA PHE A 8 -10.91 13.58 -5.35
C PHE A 8 -11.82 12.33 -5.36
N SER A 9 -11.61 11.37 -4.47
CA SER A 9 -12.43 10.15 -4.35
C SER A 9 -13.62 10.24 -3.39
N VAL A 10 -13.87 11.38 -2.74
CA VAL A 10 -15.16 11.63 -2.05
C VAL A 10 -16.23 12.06 -3.05
N LEU A 11 -15.85 12.25 -4.31
CA LEU A 11 -16.79 12.41 -5.40
C LEU A 11 -17.43 11.04 -5.75
N PRO A 12 -18.68 11.05 -6.22
CA PRO A 12 -19.34 9.83 -6.66
C PRO A 12 -18.44 9.11 -7.65
N THR A 13 -18.37 7.79 -7.54
CA THR A 13 -17.55 6.94 -8.42
C THR A 13 -17.87 7.26 -9.88
N ASP A 14 -16.88 7.11 -10.75
CA ASP A 14 -17.04 7.37 -12.19
C ASP A 14 -18.28 6.66 -12.75
N GLU A 15 -18.58 5.47 -12.24
CA GLU A 15 -19.78 4.69 -12.59
C GLU A 15 -21.09 5.42 -12.24
N CYS A 16 -21.26 5.91 -11.00
CA CYS A 16 -22.45 6.68 -10.62
C CYS A 16 -22.59 8.00 -11.39
N VAL A 17 -21.47 8.65 -11.73
CA VAL A 17 -21.48 9.91 -12.48
C VAL A 17 -21.88 9.65 -13.94
N LEU A 18 -21.40 8.56 -14.53
CA LEU A 18 -21.75 8.14 -15.88
C LEU A 18 -23.23 7.76 -15.97
N GLU A 19 -23.72 6.94 -15.03
CA GLU A 19 -25.13 6.56 -14.94
C GLU A 19 -26.03 7.79 -14.82
N TYR A 20 -25.73 8.70 -13.88
CA TYR A 20 -26.52 9.93 -13.70
C TYR A 20 -26.47 10.86 -14.92
N ARG A 21 -25.34 10.88 -15.64
CA ARG A 21 -25.21 11.61 -16.91
C ARG A 21 -26.08 11.00 -18.01
N GLU A 22 -26.18 9.68 -18.09
CA GLU A 22 -27.01 8.99 -19.07
C GLU A 22 -28.50 9.17 -18.78
N GLU A 23 -28.90 9.13 -17.51
CA GLU A 23 -30.31 9.27 -17.12
C GLU A 23 -30.83 10.72 -17.16
N VAL A 24 -30.05 11.69 -16.68
CA VAL A 24 -30.52 13.07 -16.42
C VAL A 24 -29.84 14.10 -17.32
N GLY A 25 -28.79 13.69 -18.04
CA GLY A 25 -28.08 14.53 -18.99
C GLY A 25 -26.84 15.23 -18.41
N PRO A 26 -25.95 15.73 -19.29
CA PRO A 26 -24.61 16.21 -18.92
C PRO A 26 -24.62 17.47 -18.05
N ASP A 27 -25.57 18.39 -18.25
CA ASP A 27 -25.64 19.62 -17.47
C ASP A 27 -26.08 19.37 -16.03
N ALA A 28 -26.99 18.41 -15.82
CA ALA A 28 -27.41 17.99 -14.49
C ALA A 28 -26.26 17.31 -13.75
N ALA A 29 -25.54 16.40 -14.40
CA ALA A 29 -24.36 15.75 -13.84
C ALA A 29 -23.25 16.76 -13.45
N ARG A 30 -23.02 17.78 -14.29
CA ARG A 30 -22.06 18.86 -13.98
C ARG A 30 -22.46 19.63 -12.72
N LYS A 31 -23.73 19.99 -12.57
CA LYS A 31 -24.24 20.69 -11.38
C LYS A 31 -24.14 19.81 -10.13
N PHE A 32 -24.49 18.52 -10.26
CA PHE A 32 -24.39 17.55 -9.18
C PHE A 32 -22.97 17.43 -8.64
N LEU A 33 -21.98 17.23 -9.52
CA LEU A 33 -20.56 17.19 -9.13
C LEU A 33 -20.13 18.47 -8.41
N GLY A 34 -20.47 19.64 -8.94
CA GLY A 34 -20.11 20.92 -8.33
C GLY A 34 -20.72 21.12 -6.94
N HIS A 35 -22.00 20.76 -6.75
CA HIS A 35 -22.66 20.86 -5.44
C HIS A 35 -22.09 19.87 -4.43
N THR A 36 -21.79 18.64 -4.84
CA THR A 36 -21.15 17.64 -3.97
C THR A 36 -19.76 18.09 -3.54
N GLN A 37 -18.95 18.63 -4.45
CA GLN A 37 -17.64 19.23 -4.11
C GLN A 37 -17.79 20.35 -3.07
N TRP A 38 -18.74 21.26 -3.27
CA TRP A 38 -18.95 22.38 -2.34
C TRP A 38 -19.37 21.89 -0.94
N LEU A 39 -20.31 20.94 -0.88
CA LEU A 39 -20.80 20.38 0.38
C LEU A 39 -19.69 19.66 1.15
N VAL A 40 -18.94 18.78 0.48
CA VAL A 40 -17.85 18.02 1.10
C VAL A 40 -16.72 18.96 1.56
N ASN A 41 -16.35 19.94 0.74
CA ASN A 41 -15.32 20.92 1.11
C ASN A 41 -15.75 21.77 2.32
N TYR A 42 -17.01 22.19 2.37
CA TYR A 42 -17.53 22.94 3.51
C TYR A 42 -17.53 22.09 4.79
N TRP A 43 -17.91 20.81 4.70
CA TRP A 43 -17.86 19.89 5.83
C TRP A 43 -16.41 19.63 6.30
N LEU A 44 -15.47 19.44 5.38
CA LEU A 44 -14.04 19.25 5.69
C LEU A 44 -13.43 20.48 6.38
N LEU A 45 -13.86 21.68 6.02
CA LEU A 45 -13.40 22.92 6.68
C LEU A 45 -13.75 22.92 8.18
N GLN A 46 -14.89 22.33 8.56
CA GLN A 46 -15.35 22.26 9.95
C GLN A 46 -14.75 21.07 10.71
N ASN A 47 -14.60 19.91 10.06
CA ASN A 47 -14.15 18.68 10.72
C ASN A 47 -12.62 18.56 10.79
N ALA A 48 -11.91 19.24 9.89
CA ALA A 48 -10.47 19.16 9.67
C ALA A 48 -9.97 17.73 9.38
N PHE A 49 -8.96 17.62 8.51
CA PHE A 49 -8.29 16.36 8.24
C PHE A 49 -6.80 16.60 8.09
N SER A 50 -5.99 15.79 8.75
CA SER A 50 -4.53 15.91 8.72
C SER A 50 -3.88 14.55 8.86
N ILE A 51 -2.65 14.42 8.37
CA ILE A 51 -1.82 13.22 8.53
C ILE A 51 -0.55 13.65 9.25
N GLY A 52 -0.19 12.94 10.31
CA GLY A 52 1.02 13.16 11.09
C GLY A 52 1.95 11.96 11.08
N ILE A 53 3.12 12.12 11.71
CA ILE A 53 4.07 11.00 11.90
C ILE A 53 3.49 9.89 12.78
N GLY A 54 2.54 10.22 13.66
CA GLY A 54 1.83 9.21 14.46
C GLY A 54 1.00 8.26 13.61
N ASP A 55 0.53 8.70 12.43
CA ASP A 55 -0.24 7.84 11.53
C ASP A 55 0.64 6.79 10.82
N THR A 56 1.97 6.94 10.84
CA THR A 56 2.94 6.01 10.21
C THR A 56 3.60 5.08 11.21
N ILE A 57 3.28 5.17 12.49
CA ILE A 57 3.90 4.37 13.55
C ILE A 57 2.94 3.24 13.93
N ALA A 58 3.38 1.99 13.73
CA ALA A 58 2.67 0.83 14.25
C ALA A 58 2.96 0.64 15.75
N ASP A 59 2.07 -0.10 16.42
CA ASP A 59 2.23 -0.51 17.80
C ASP A 59 3.46 -1.42 18.00
N ALA A 60 3.95 -1.47 19.25
CA ALA A 60 5.16 -2.20 19.59
C ALA A 60 5.07 -3.70 19.28
N SER A 61 3.91 -4.32 19.51
CA SER A 61 3.70 -5.75 19.21
C SER A 61 3.77 -6.06 17.72
N THR A 62 3.21 -5.17 16.88
CA THR A 62 3.31 -5.31 15.42
C THR A 62 4.73 -5.06 14.95
N MET A 63 5.44 -4.08 15.51
CA MET A 63 6.86 -3.85 15.19
C MET A 63 7.74 -5.05 15.55
N GLU A 64 7.47 -5.72 16.67
CA GLU A 64 8.16 -6.97 17.03
C GLU A 64 7.87 -8.07 16.00
N THR A 65 6.61 -8.25 15.61
CA THR A 65 6.20 -9.23 14.58
C THR A 65 6.88 -8.96 13.22
N ILE A 66 6.97 -7.70 12.82
CA ILE A 66 7.67 -7.26 11.60
C ILE A 66 9.16 -7.61 11.70
N ASN A 67 9.81 -7.29 12.83
CA ASN A 67 11.22 -7.60 13.05
C ASN A 67 11.50 -9.11 13.04
N GLN A 68 10.61 -9.90 13.64
CA GLN A 68 10.70 -11.37 13.60
C GLN A 68 10.58 -11.89 12.16
N THR A 69 9.61 -11.40 11.39
CA THR A 69 9.42 -11.75 9.97
C THR A 69 10.67 -11.44 9.14
N ILE A 70 11.26 -10.25 9.34
CA ILE A 70 12.50 -9.84 8.67
C ILE A 70 13.68 -10.73 9.08
N SER A 71 13.80 -11.08 10.37
CA SER A 71 14.86 -11.96 10.85
C SER A 71 14.76 -13.35 10.25
N GLN A 72 13.55 -13.93 10.21
CA GLN A 72 13.30 -15.22 9.58
C GLN A 72 13.64 -15.21 8.09
N ALA A 73 13.32 -14.13 7.38
CA ALA A 73 13.68 -13.97 5.98
C ALA A 73 15.21 -13.92 5.77
N LYS A 74 15.93 -13.18 6.61
CA LYS A 74 17.40 -13.14 6.59
C LYS A 74 18.01 -14.52 6.81
N ASP A 75 17.46 -15.31 7.73
CA ASP A 75 17.97 -16.65 8.01
C ASP A 75 17.67 -17.64 6.88
N LYS A 76 16.52 -17.54 6.21
CA LYS A 76 16.23 -18.29 4.97
C LYS A 76 17.20 -17.94 3.85
N VAL A 77 17.52 -16.66 3.65
CA VAL A 77 18.51 -16.25 2.64
C VAL A 77 19.91 -16.78 2.98
N LYS A 78 20.31 -16.79 4.26
CA LYS A 78 21.58 -17.43 4.68
C LYS A 78 21.59 -18.93 4.38
N GLN A 79 20.48 -19.64 4.56
CA GLN A 79 20.36 -21.05 4.17
C GLN A 79 20.51 -21.22 2.66
N LEU A 80 19.82 -20.42 1.85
CA LEU A 80 19.95 -20.45 0.39
C LEU A 80 21.40 -20.20 -0.06
N ILE A 81 22.12 -19.27 0.59
CA ILE A 81 23.54 -19.03 0.30
C ILE A 81 24.38 -20.27 0.60
N ARG A 82 24.16 -20.95 1.75
CA ARG A 82 24.88 -22.17 2.10
C ARG A 82 24.58 -23.31 1.12
N GLU A 83 23.33 -23.50 0.74
CA GLU A 83 22.92 -24.51 -0.25
C GLU A 83 23.56 -24.27 -1.62
N ALA A 84 23.66 -23.00 -2.04
CA ALA A 84 24.36 -22.62 -3.26
C ALA A 84 25.87 -22.91 -3.18
N GLN A 85 26.52 -22.61 -2.04
CA GLN A 85 27.94 -22.90 -1.81
C GLN A 85 28.24 -24.41 -1.78
N GLU A 86 27.34 -25.21 -1.21
CA GLU A 86 27.44 -26.66 -1.16
C GLU A 86 27.01 -27.34 -2.48
N LYS A 87 26.65 -26.56 -3.52
CA LYS A 87 26.14 -27.04 -4.82
C LYS A 87 24.91 -27.96 -4.70
N LYS A 88 24.10 -27.77 -3.65
CA LYS A 88 22.85 -28.51 -3.41
C LYS A 88 21.61 -27.84 -4.00
N LEU A 89 21.79 -26.67 -4.62
CA LEU A 89 20.71 -25.91 -5.21
C LEU A 89 20.34 -26.52 -6.58
N GLU A 90 19.06 -26.82 -6.79
CA GLU A 90 18.57 -27.29 -8.09
C GLU A 90 18.20 -26.11 -8.99
N ALA A 91 18.63 -26.14 -10.26
CA ALA A 91 18.24 -25.14 -11.25
C ALA A 91 16.74 -25.27 -11.58
N GLU A 92 16.08 -24.13 -11.73
CA GLU A 92 14.73 -24.08 -12.29
C GLU A 92 14.79 -24.40 -13.80
N PRO A 93 13.76 -25.07 -14.37
CA PRO A 93 13.73 -25.41 -15.78
C PRO A 93 13.92 -24.16 -16.67
N GLY A 94 14.93 -24.20 -17.55
CA GLY A 94 15.19 -23.10 -18.49
C GLY A 94 15.94 -21.90 -17.89
N ARG A 95 16.49 -22.00 -16.67
CA ARG A 95 17.29 -20.95 -16.03
C ARG A 95 18.68 -21.44 -15.65
N THR A 96 19.64 -20.51 -15.56
CA THR A 96 20.94 -20.87 -15.00
C THR A 96 20.82 -21.09 -13.49
N MET A 97 21.82 -21.76 -12.92
CA MET A 97 21.92 -21.94 -11.46
C MET A 97 21.92 -20.61 -10.71
N MET A 98 22.59 -19.59 -11.26
CA MET A 98 22.67 -18.27 -10.65
C MET A 98 21.32 -17.54 -10.74
N ASP A 99 20.67 -17.57 -11.90
CA ASP A 99 19.33 -16.95 -12.05
C ASP A 99 18.29 -17.62 -11.14
N SER A 100 18.39 -18.94 -10.97
CA SER A 100 17.53 -19.72 -10.08
C SER A 100 17.77 -19.33 -8.61
N PHE A 101 19.02 -19.10 -8.22
CA PHE A 101 19.36 -18.60 -6.89
C PHE A 101 18.79 -17.19 -6.65
N GLU A 102 19.04 -16.25 -7.58
CA GLU A 102 18.54 -14.88 -7.48
C GLU A 102 17.01 -14.85 -7.41
N ASN A 103 16.34 -15.65 -8.24
CA ASN A 103 14.89 -15.76 -8.20
C ASN A 103 14.37 -16.25 -6.84
N ARG A 104 14.98 -17.30 -6.26
CA ARG A 104 14.59 -17.81 -4.93
C ARG A 104 14.82 -16.78 -3.81
N VAL A 105 15.93 -16.04 -3.87
CA VAL A 105 16.21 -14.95 -2.92
C VAL A 105 15.18 -13.83 -3.06
N ASN A 106 14.91 -13.38 -4.28
CA ASN A 106 13.92 -12.34 -4.58
C ASN A 106 12.52 -12.75 -4.10
N GLN A 107 12.09 -13.99 -4.37
CA GLN A 107 10.81 -14.51 -3.87
C GLN A 107 10.74 -14.51 -2.35
N THR A 108 11.81 -14.92 -1.67
CA THR A 108 11.87 -14.95 -0.20
C THR A 108 11.77 -13.55 0.40
N LEU A 109 12.50 -12.57 -0.16
CA LEU A 109 12.52 -11.19 0.31
C LEU A 109 11.21 -10.44 -0.03
N ASN A 110 10.64 -10.66 -1.21
CA ASN A 110 9.34 -10.11 -1.57
C ASN A 110 8.23 -10.64 -0.66
N LYS A 111 8.23 -11.95 -0.38
CA LYS A 111 7.27 -12.54 0.56
C LYS A 111 7.39 -11.93 1.95
N ALA A 112 8.61 -11.77 2.46
CA ALA A 112 8.83 -11.15 3.77
C ALA A 112 8.35 -9.70 3.82
N ARG A 113 8.55 -8.93 2.75
CA ARG A 113 8.03 -7.57 2.61
C ARG A 113 6.51 -7.55 2.64
N ASP A 114 5.87 -8.42 1.87
CA ASP A 114 4.41 -8.46 1.77
C ASP A 114 3.77 -8.93 3.09
N ASP A 115 4.37 -9.92 3.77
CA ASP A 115 3.92 -10.39 5.10
C ASP A 115 4.07 -9.30 6.18
N ALA A 116 5.20 -8.59 6.19
CA ALA A 116 5.43 -7.46 7.11
C ALA A 116 4.46 -6.29 6.82
N GLY A 117 4.25 -5.95 5.55
CA GLY A 117 3.32 -4.92 5.12
C GLY A 117 1.87 -5.23 5.49
N ASN A 118 1.44 -6.47 5.28
CA ASN A 118 0.10 -6.94 5.67
C ASN A 118 -0.11 -6.88 7.19
N SER A 119 0.92 -7.21 7.97
CA SER A 119 0.87 -7.12 9.44
C SER A 119 0.73 -5.66 9.89
N ALA A 120 1.50 -4.74 9.31
CA ALA A 120 1.40 -3.31 9.57
C ALA A 120 -0.01 -2.76 9.26
N GLN A 121 -0.55 -3.07 8.07
CA GLN A 121 -1.87 -2.58 7.65
C GLN A 121 -3.02 -3.07 8.53
N LYS A 122 -2.95 -4.33 8.99
CA LYS A 122 -3.96 -4.91 9.87
C LYS A 122 -3.95 -4.27 11.25
N SER A 123 -2.79 -3.83 11.73
CA SER A 123 -2.68 -3.21 13.05
C SER A 123 -3.09 -1.73 13.08
N LEU A 124 -3.04 -1.04 11.95
CA LEU A 124 -3.53 0.33 11.88
C LEU A 124 -5.04 0.38 12.15
N SER A 125 -5.43 1.16 13.17
CA SER A 125 -6.83 1.45 13.50
C SER A 125 -7.59 1.98 12.29
N GLU A 126 -8.89 1.69 12.21
CA GLU A 126 -9.77 2.29 11.19
C GLU A 126 -9.83 3.82 11.31
N SER A 127 -9.57 4.37 12.50
CA SER A 127 -9.51 5.81 12.75
C SER A 127 -8.19 6.46 12.30
N ASN A 128 -7.24 5.70 11.76
CA ASN A 128 -5.96 6.22 11.29
C ASN A 128 -6.16 6.99 9.97
N ASN A 129 -5.62 8.22 9.89
CA ASN A 129 -5.87 9.09 8.74
C ASN A 129 -5.17 8.60 7.47
N LEU A 130 -4.01 7.97 7.59
CA LEU A 130 -3.31 7.36 6.46
C LEU A 130 -4.10 6.18 5.88
N LYS A 131 -4.68 5.33 6.75
CA LYS A 131 -5.55 4.22 6.33
C LYS A 131 -6.83 4.75 5.67
N ALA A 132 -7.46 5.76 6.25
CA ALA A 132 -8.66 6.39 5.68
C ALA A 132 -8.43 6.93 4.26
N MET A 133 -7.28 7.56 4.00
CA MET A 133 -6.93 8.10 2.68
C MET A 133 -6.78 7.00 1.60
N VAL A 134 -6.16 5.87 1.97
CA VAL A 134 -5.97 4.73 1.06
C VAL A 134 -7.27 3.96 0.86
N THR A 135 -8.05 3.72 1.92
CA THR A 135 -9.36 3.06 1.83
C THR A 135 -10.37 3.88 1.04
N ALA A 136 -10.36 5.21 1.20
CA ALA A 136 -11.17 6.10 0.37
C ALA A 136 -10.73 6.11 -1.10
N GLY A 137 -9.55 5.56 -1.43
CA GLY A 137 -9.00 5.59 -2.79
C GLY A 137 -8.50 6.96 -3.22
N SER A 138 -8.33 7.91 -2.28
CA SER A 138 -8.02 9.27 -2.70
C SER A 138 -6.55 9.50 -3.00
N LYS A 139 -5.65 8.90 -2.21
CA LYS A 139 -4.21 9.00 -2.43
C LYS A 139 -3.47 7.90 -1.70
N GLY A 140 -2.45 7.37 -2.37
CA GLY A 140 -1.64 6.28 -1.84
C GLY A 140 -2.28 4.92 -2.03
N SER A 141 -1.48 3.90 -1.75
CA SER A 141 -1.83 2.49 -1.85
C SER A 141 -1.39 1.77 -0.60
N PHE A 142 -1.87 0.54 -0.42
CA PHE A 142 -1.43 -0.35 0.64
C PHE A 142 0.09 -0.59 0.65
N ILE A 143 0.74 -0.52 -0.52
CA ILE A 143 2.20 -0.60 -0.64
C ILE A 143 2.86 0.61 0.04
N ASN A 144 2.33 1.81 -0.13
CA ASN A 144 2.89 3.01 0.50
C ASN A 144 2.82 2.94 2.02
N ILE A 145 1.70 2.47 2.57
CA ILE A 145 1.55 2.23 4.02
C ILE A 145 2.62 1.25 4.50
N SER A 146 2.76 0.13 3.79
CA SER A 146 3.71 -0.93 4.12
C SER A 146 5.16 -0.44 4.10
N GLN A 147 5.53 0.40 3.13
CA GLN A 147 6.88 0.94 3.01
C GLN A 147 7.19 2.02 4.05
N MET A 148 6.21 2.84 4.43
CA MET A 148 6.39 3.85 5.48
C MET A 148 6.42 3.26 6.89
N THR A 149 5.67 2.18 7.12
CA THR A 149 5.44 1.61 8.46
C THR A 149 6.30 0.38 8.76
N ALA A 150 6.55 -0.48 7.76
CA ALA A 150 7.24 -1.75 7.94
C ALA A 150 8.64 -1.78 7.30
N CYS A 151 8.72 -1.99 5.98
CA CYS A 151 9.99 -2.02 5.27
C CYS A 151 9.82 -1.66 3.78
N VAL A 152 10.83 -1.02 3.21
CA VAL A 152 10.82 -0.55 1.81
C VAL A 152 10.81 -1.72 0.81
N GLY A 153 11.49 -2.80 1.16
CA GLY A 153 11.71 -3.96 0.29
C GLY A 153 13.03 -3.90 -0.48
N GLN A 154 13.19 -4.83 -1.41
CA GLN A 154 14.36 -4.91 -2.27
C GLN A 154 14.21 -3.97 -3.49
N HIS A 155 15.26 -3.24 -3.82
CA HIS A 155 15.33 -2.47 -5.07
C HIS A 155 15.90 -3.38 -6.17
N THR A 156 15.10 -3.68 -7.18
CA THR A 156 15.58 -4.31 -8.42
C THR A 156 16.15 -3.21 -9.31
N ILE A 157 17.38 -3.41 -9.80
CA ILE A 157 18.07 -2.52 -10.75
C ILE A 157 17.99 -3.15 -12.14
#